data_AF-A0A653UCI7-F1
#
_entry.id   AF-A0A653UCI7-F1
#
_cell.length_a   1.000
_cell.length_b   1.000
_cell.length_c   1.000
_cell.angle_alpha   90.00
_cell.angle_beta   90.00
_cell.angle_gamma   90.00
#
_symmetry.space_group_name_H-M   'P 1'
#
loop_
_entity.id
_entity.type
_entity.pdbx_description
1 polymer ?
#
loop_
_entity_poly.entity_id
_entity_poly.type
_entity_poly.pdbx_seq_one_letter_code
_entity_poly.pdbx_strand_id
1 'polypeptide(L)'
;MLKKILFSLFAFTLGVLVAFLTEGFFRHSIQTIFVVSTSHKIIFVGKNFYLFLNNYYYFTFGVAFVILKVDNYNLKAKQILLNLIASLIIFMLFLIGIASLDAHLKLSQCTACNDGIRKIHWNTIDYGTIIGTSILFAVVPNFISLLKNNRSKD
;
A
#
# COMPACT_ATOMS: atom_id res chain seq x y z
N MET A 1 -3.45 -13.69 -27.90
CA MET A 1 -2.38 -13.22 -26.98
C MET A 1 -2.37 -11.69 -26.88
N LEU A 2 -2.30 -10.96 -28.00
CA LEU A 2 -2.25 -9.49 -28.06
C LEU A 2 -3.33 -8.77 -27.22
N LYS A 3 -4.60 -9.18 -27.34
CA LYS A 3 -5.71 -8.59 -26.55
C LYS A 3 -5.47 -8.70 -25.04
N LYS A 4 -4.97 -9.84 -24.55
CA LYS A 4 -4.69 -10.03 -23.11
C LYS A 4 -3.58 -9.09 -22.62
N ILE A 5 -2.53 -8.94 -23.41
CA ILE A 5 -1.41 -8.02 -23.12
C ILE A 5 -1.92 -6.58 -23.08
N LEU A 6 -2.68 -6.14 -24.09
CA LEU A 6 -3.23 -4.79 -24.18
C LEU A 6 -4.13 -4.47 -22.97
N PHE A 7 -5.02 -5.38 -22.59
CA PHE A 7 -5.87 -5.20 -21.41
C PHE A 7 -5.07 -5.20 -20.10
N SER A 8 -3.92 -5.88 -20.02
CA SER A 8 -3.07 -5.83 -18.81
C SER A 8 -2.28 -4.54 -18.74
N LEU A 9 -1.81 -4.01 -19.88
CA LEU A 9 -1.19 -2.69 -19.95
C LEU A 9 -2.17 -1.58 -19.54
N PHE A 10 -3.43 -1.69 -19.99
CA PHE A 10 -4.49 -0.78 -19.56
C PHE A 10 -4.72 -0.84 -18.05
N ALA A 11 -4.83 -2.05 -17.48
CA ALA A 11 -5.00 -2.22 -16.03
C ALA A 11 -3.81 -1.67 -15.23
N PHE A 12 -2.58 -1.87 -15.71
CA PHE A 12 -1.38 -1.31 -15.10
C PHE A 12 -1.42 0.23 -15.08
N THR A 13 -1.73 0.83 -16.24
CA THR A 13 -1.83 2.30 -16.38
C THR A 13 -2.93 2.86 -15.47
N LEU A 14 -4.07 2.17 -15.37
CA LEU A 14 -5.13 2.54 -14.45
C LEU A 14 -4.66 2.47 -12.98
N GLY A 15 -3.90 1.44 -12.61
CA GLY A 15 -3.31 1.33 -11.27
C GLY A 15 -2.36 2.49 -10.95
N VAL A 16 -1.50 2.88 -11.90
CA VAL A 16 -0.60 4.04 -11.75
C VAL A 16 -1.39 5.35 -11.63
N LEU A 17 -2.47 5.51 -12.40
CA LEU A 17 -3.35 6.67 -12.28
C LEU A 17 -4.00 6.76 -10.89
N VAL A 18 -4.52 5.64 -10.39
CA VAL A 18 -5.12 5.56 -9.05
C VAL A 18 -4.07 5.87 -7.97
N ALA A 19 -2.84 5.38 -8.11
CA ALA A 19 -1.74 5.72 -7.22
C ALA A 19 -1.50 7.23 -7.18
N PHE A 20 -1.45 7.90 -8.33
CA PHE A 20 -1.29 9.35 -8.39
C PHE A 20 -2.43 10.10 -7.66
N LEU A 21 -3.68 9.67 -7.86
CA LEU A 21 -4.85 10.30 -7.24
C LEU A 21 -4.96 10.06 -5.73
N THR A 22 -4.39 8.96 -5.23
CA THR A 22 -4.56 8.52 -3.82
C THR A 22 -3.35 8.81 -2.94
N GLU A 23 -2.24 9.30 -3.50
CA GLU A 23 -1.02 9.63 -2.78
C GLU A 23 -1.28 10.50 -1.54
N GLY A 24 -1.98 11.62 -1.70
CA GLY A 24 -2.24 12.56 -0.61
C GLY A 24 -3.05 11.93 0.53
N PHE A 25 -4.04 11.10 0.17
CA PHE A 25 -4.87 10.38 1.13
C PHE A 25 -4.03 9.44 1.98
N PHE A 26 -3.23 8.57 1.37
CA PHE A 26 -2.43 7.60 2.12
C PHE A 26 -1.34 8.24 2.96
N ARG A 27 -0.73 9.33 2.49
CA ARG A 27 0.23 10.09 3.29
C ARG A 27 -0.40 10.60 4.57
N HIS A 28 -1.60 11.18 4.48
CA HIS A 28 -2.34 11.63 5.65
C HIS A 28 -2.73 10.47 6.56
N SER A 29 -3.20 9.35 6.00
CA SER A 29 -3.53 8.16 6.79
C SER A 29 -2.32 7.63 7.57
N ILE A 30 -1.15 7.52 6.94
CA ILE A 30 0.09 7.06 7.59
C ILE A 30 0.50 8.03 8.71
N GLN A 31 0.42 9.34 8.48
CA GLN A 31 0.72 10.34 9.50
C GLN A 31 -0.20 10.20 10.72
N THR A 32 -1.50 10.03 10.49
CA THR A 32 -2.47 9.80 11.55
C THR A 32 -2.16 8.52 12.32
N ILE A 33 -1.82 7.43 11.62
CA ILE A 33 -1.41 6.18 12.25
C ILE A 33 -0.18 6.38 13.13
N PHE A 34 0.86 7.08 12.65
CA PHE A 34 2.08 7.36 13.42
C PHE A 34 1.81 8.08 14.74
N VAL A 35 0.97 9.11 14.70
CA VAL A 35 0.64 9.91 15.88
C VAL A 35 -0.19 9.09 16.85
N VAL A 36 -1.23 8.40 16.36
CA VAL A 36 -2.15 7.63 17.19
C VAL A 36 -1.44 6.41 17.81
N SER A 37 -0.65 5.66 17.03
CA SER A 37 0.03 4.45 17.51
C SER A 37 1.07 4.76 18.58
N THR A 38 1.66 5.95 18.55
CA THR A 38 2.68 6.37 19.53
C THR A 38 2.12 7.19 20.69
N SER A 39 0.79 7.23 20.88
CA SER A 39 0.14 8.03 21.92
C SER A 39 0.57 9.50 21.89
N HIS A 40 0.63 10.10 20.69
CA HIS A 40 1.05 11.47 20.44
C HIS A 40 2.51 11.80 20.81
N LYS A 41 3.36 10.79 21.00
CA LYS A 41 4.81 11.00 21.24
C LYS A 41 5.58 11.38 19.98
N ILE A 42 5.02 11.15 18.79
CA ILE A 42 5.56 11.67 17.53
C ILE A 42 4.85 12.97 17.16
N ILE A 43 5.64 14.02 16.91
CA ILE A 43 5.15 15.31 16.41
C ILE A 43 5.80 15.60 15.07
N PHE A 44 4.98 15.90 14.07
CA PHE A 44 5.47 16.28 12.75
C PHE A 44 5.85 17.75 12.67
N VAL A 45 7.02 18.05 12.11
CA VAL A 45 7.55 19.42 11.96
C VAL A 45 7.99 19.72 10.54
N GLY A 46 8.02 21.00 10.19
CA GLY A 46 8.45 21.50 8.87
C GLY A 46 7.34 21.52 7.84
N LYS A 47 7.70 21.77 6.57
CA LYS A 47 6.71 21.89 5.48
C LYS A 47 6.34 20.53 4.93
N ASN A 48 5.05 20.34 4.69
CA ASN A 48 4.50 19.14 4.07
C ASN A 48 4.66 19.20 2.54
N PHE A 49 5.90 19.21 2.03
CA PHE A 49 6.19 19.19 0.59
C PHE A 49 6.68 17.82 0.15
N TYR A 50 5.81 17.09 -0.53
CA TYR A 50 6.12 15.84 -1.21
C TYR A 50 5.28 15.85 -2.49
N LEU A 51 5.95 16.05 -3.63
CA LEU A 51 5.28 16.17 -4.94
C LEU A 51 5.05 14.81 -5.59
N PHE A 52 5.86 13.80 -5.23
CA PHE A 52 5.76 12.44 -5.74
C PHE A 52 6.27 11.44 -4.70
N LEU A 53 5.55 10.34 -4.54
CA LEU A 53 6.05 9.16 -3.85
C LEU A 53 7.20 8.50 -4.64
N ASN A 54 7.79 7.45 -4.08
CA ASN A 54 8.86 6.71 -4.76
C ASN A 54 8.31 5.89 -5.95
N ASN A 55 9.18 5.53 -6.90
CA ASN A 55 8.80 4.70 -8.07
C ASN A 55 8.20 3.35 -7.66
N TYR A 56 8.62 2.81 -6.52
CA TYR A 56 8.14 1.55 -5.97
C TYR A 56 6.63 1.58 -5.66
N TYR A 57 6.12 2.70 -5.13
CA TYR A 57 4.70 2.91 -4.89
C TYR A 57 3.86 2.80 -6.16
N TYR A 58 4.21 3.56 -7.21
CA TYR A 58 3.45 3.54 -8.46
C TYR A 58 3.53 2.18 -9.14
N PHE A 59 4.71 1.55 -9.11
CA PHE A 59 4.91 0.23 -9.69
C PHE A 59 4.07 -0.85 -8.98
N THR A 60 4.07 -0.88 -7.66
CA THR A 60 3.29 -1.87 -6.87
C THR A 60 1.79 -1.72 -7.10
N PHE A 61 1.26 -0.49 -7.19
CA PHE A 61 -0.13 -0.25 -7.60
C PHE A 61 -0.44 -0.78 -8.99
N GLY A 62 0.41 -0.49 -9.98
CA GLY A 62 0.23 -0.99 -11.35
C GLY A 62 0.21 -2.52 -11.40
N VAL A 63 1.16 -3.18 -10.73
CA VAL A 63 1.22 -4.65 -10.65
C VAL A 63 -0.01 -5.22 -9.94
N ALA A 64 -0.43 -4.61 -8.84
CA ALA A 64 -1.59 -5.07 -8.07
C ALA A 64 -2.88 -5.06 -8.91
N PHE A 65 -3.10 -4.00 -9.69
CA PHE A 65 -4.24 -3.93 -10.61
C PHE A 65 -4.20 -5.00 -11.68
N VAL A 66 -3.01 -5.30 -12.22
CA VAL A 66 -2.84 -6.40 -13.18
C VAL A 66 -3.21 -7.74 -12.54
N ILE A 67 -2.68 -8.04 -11.35
CA ILE A 67 -2.95 -9.31 -10.64
C ILE A 67 -4.44 -9.45 -10.35
N LEU A 68 -5.07 -8.42 -9.76
CA LEU A 68 -6.50 -8.42 -9.46
C LEU A 68 -7.33 -8.65 -10.72
N LYS A 69 -7.04 -7.94 -11.80
CA LYS A 69 -7.79 -8.07 -13.05
C LYS A 69 -7.61 -9.44 -13.71
N VAL A 70 -6.42 -10.06 -13.62
CA VAL A 70 -6.19 -11.40 -14.16
C VAL A 70 -6.92 -12.47 -13.34
N ASP A 71 -6.87 -12.40 -12.01
CA ASP A 71 -7.55 -13.35 -11.12
C ASP A 71 -9.08 -13.26 -11.25
N ASN A 72 -9.60 -12.07 -11.47
CA ASN A 72 -11.03 -11.81 -11.57
C ASN A 72 -11.60 -11.90 -13.00
N TYR A 73 -10.80 -12.27 -14.01
CA TYR A 73 -11.21 -12.18 -15.43
C TYR A 73 -12.43 -13.05 -15.79
N ASN A 74 -12.56 -14.24 -15.20
CA ASN A 74 -13.66 -15.17 -15.47
C ASN A 74 -14.66 -15.31 -14.31
N LEU A 75 -14.54 -14.47 -13.27
CA LEU A 75 -15.37 -14.56 -12.09
C LEU A 75 -16.68 -13.79 -12.24
N LYS A 76 -17.71 -14.19 -11.49
CA LYS A 76 -18.98 -13.45 -11.43
C LYS A 76 -18.78 -12.16 -10.64
N ALA A 77 -19.51 -11.09 -10.96
CA ALA A 77 -19.40 -9.78 -10.30
C ALA A 77 -19.42 -9.84 -8.76
N LYS A 78 -20.24 -10.72 -8.15
CA LYS A 78 -20.27 -10.94 -6.70
C LYS A 78 -18.94 -11.44 -6.13
N GLN A 79 -18.28 -12.36 -6.82
CA GLN A 79 -16.97 -12.89 -6.42
C GLN A 79 -15.88 -11.84 -6.59
N ILE A 80 -15.95 -11.04 -7.67
CA ILE A 80 -15.04 -9.92 -7.90
C ILE A 80 -15.10 -8.94 -6.73
N LEU A 81 -16.32 -8.56 -6.32
CA LEU A 81 -16.52 -7.65 -5.20
C LEU A 81 -15.94 -8.22 -3.89
N LEU A 82 -16.15 -9.51 -3.62
CA LEU A 82 -15.60 -10.17 -2.43
C LEU A 82 -14.07 -10.17 -2.43
N ASN A 83 -13.44 -10.47 -3.58
CA ASN A 83 -11.98 -10.46 -3.71
C ASN A 83 -11.40 -9.05 -3.51
N LEU A 84 -12.06 -8.02 -4.05
CA LEU A 84 -11.67 -6.63 -3.86
C LEU A 84 -11.79 -6.21 -2.39
N ILE A 85 -12.90 -6.54 -1.72
CA ILE A 85 -13.08 -6.25 -0.29
C ILE A 85 -12.03 -6.96 0.54
N ALA A 86 -11.79 -8.26 0.29
CA ALA A 86 -10.77 -9.03 1.02
C ALA A 86 -9.38 -8.41 0.84
N SER A 87 -9.01 -8.05 -0.39
CA SER A 87 -7.72 -7.39 -0.68
C SER A 87 -7.62 -6.04 0.01
N LEU A 88 -8.69 -5.25 0.05
CA LEU A 88 -8.72 -3.96 0.72
C LEU A 88 -8.59 -4.09 2.24
N ILE A 89 -9.27 -5.07 2.85
CA ILE A 89 -9.13 -5.35 4.29
C ILE A 89 -7.69 -5.73 4.62
N ILE A 90 -7.09 -6.64 3.86
CA ILE A 90 -5.70 -7.07 4.07
C ILE A 90 -4.76 -5.87 3.90
N PHE A 91 -4.95 -5.07 2.86
CA PHE A 91 -4.18 -3.85 2.63
C PHE A 91 -4.23 -2.91 3.84
N MET A 92 -5.42 -2.64 4.37
CA MET A 92 -5.60 -1.75 5.53
C MET A 92 -4.93 -2.31 6.79
N LEU A 93 -5.03 -3.61 7.03
CA LEU A 93 -4.38 -4.27 8.17
C LEU A 93 -2.85 -4.14 8.08
N PHE A 94 -2.26 -4.41 6.91
CA PHE A 94 -0.81 -4.26 6.72
C PHE A 94 -0.37 -2.79 6.75
N LEU A 95 -1.16 -1.87 6.20
CA LEU A 95 -0.86 -0.45 6.25
C LEU A 95 -0.76 0.04 7.69
N ILE A 96 -1.75 -0.30 8.53
CA ILE A 96 -1.75 0.04 9.95
C ILE A 96 -0.58 -0.64 10.67
N GLY A 97 -0.37 -1.93 10.44
CA GLY A 97 0.70 -2.69 11.10
C GLY A 97 2.09 -2.18 10.79
N ILE A 98 2.43 -2.02 9.51
CA ILE A 98 3.74 -1.55 9.06
C ILE A 98 3.97 -0.10 9.49
N ALA A 99 2.99 0.79 9.32
CA ALA A 99 3.12 2.18 9.74
C ALA A 99 3.29 2.31 11.27
N SER A 100 2.52 1.56 12.05
CA SER A 100 2.64 1.57 13.52
C SER A 100 4.01 1.06 13.96
N LEU A 101 4.50 -0.02 13.34
CA LEU A 101 5.80 -0.59 13.64
C LEU A 101 6.94 0.40 13.30
N ASP A 102 6.90 1.04 12.13
CA ASP A 102 7.89 2.07 11.76
C ASP A 102 7.85 3.26 12.73
N ALA A 103 6.66 3.69 13.15
CA ALA A 103 6.51 4.74 14.15
C ALA A 103 7.17 4.37 15.49
N HIS A 104 6.96 3.15 15.99
CA HIS A 104 7.60 2.68 17.23
C HIS A 104 9.11 2.47 17.09
N LEU A 105 9.61 1.99 15.95
CA LEU A 105 11.05 1.88 15.68
C LEU A 105 11.71 3.26 15.67
N LYS A 106 11.07 4.26 15.05
CA LYS A 106 11.55 5.64 15.13
C LYS A 106 11.46 6.13 16.58
N LEU A 107 10.41 5.84 17.34
CA LEU A 107 10.37 6.29 18.73
C LEU A 107 11.50 5.67 19.58
N SER A 108 11.76 4.36 19.45
CA SER A 108 12.75 3.63 20.24
C SER A 108 14.21 4.01 19.91
N GLN A 109 14.48 4.38 18.66
CA GLN A 109 15.79 4.91 18.25
C GLN A 109 16.11 6.27 18.87
N CYS A 110 15.16 6.92 19.54
CA CYS A 110 15.41 8.17 20.22
C CYS A 110 16.00 7.94 21.61
N THR A 111 17.32 7.84 21.69
CA THR A 111 18.06 7.68 22.95
C THR A 111 18.13 8.97 23.79
N ALA A 112 17.74 10.12 23.24
CA ALA A 112 17.84 11.44 23.89
C ALA A 112 16.58 12.32 23.72
N CYS A 113 15.40 11.73 23.55
CA CYS A 113 14.16 12.52 23.42
C CYS A 113 13.76 13.15 24.75
N ASN A 114 13.54 14.47 24.77
CA ASN A 114 12.92 15.18 25.89
C ASN A 114 11.52 14.60 26.14
N ASP A 115 11.29 14.06 27.34
CA ASP A 115 10.03 13.47 27.79
C ASP A 115 9.47 12.35 26.88
N GLY A 116 10.34 11.72 26.10
CA GLY A 116 9.95 10.67 25.14
C GLY A 116 9.19 11.20 23.92
N ILE A 117 9.27 12.50 23.61
CA ILE A 117 8.66 13.11 22.42
C ILE A 117 9.68 13.20 21.28
N ARG A 118 9.40 12.58 20.14
CA ARG A 118 10.24 12.64 18.93
C ARG A 118 9.61 13.58 17.89
N LYS A 119 10.34 14.65 17.54
CA LYS A 119 9.99 15.52 16.41
C LYS A 119 10.52 14.88 15.12
N ILE A 120 9.64 14.68 14.13
CA ILE A 120 9.97 14.04 12.86
C ILE A 120 9.58 14.96 11.72
N HIS A 121 10.44 15.13 10.72
CA HIS A 121 10.09 15.90 9.55
C HIS A 121 9.22 15.06 8.61
N TRP A 122 8.18 15.65 8.02
CA TRP A 122 7.21 14.95 7.15
C TRP A 122 7.89 14.10 6.06
N ASN A 123 8.98 14.63 5.48
CA ASN A 123 9.69 14.03 4.35
C ASN A 123 10.62 12.87 4.74
N THR A 124 10.73 12.52 6.02
CA THR A 124 11.60 11.43 6.50
C THR A 124 10.88 10.09 6.64
N ILE A 125 9.58 10.05 6.37
CA ILE A 125 8.81 8.81 6.29
C ILE A 125 8.88 8.30 4.86
N ASP A 126 9.27 7.04 4.70
CA ASP A 126 9.20 6.35 3.42
C ASP A 126 7.79 5.81 3.16
N TYR A 127 6.87 6.74 2.87
CA TYR A 127 5.48 6.44 2.59
C TYR A 127 5.33 5.43 1.45
N GLY A 128 6.16 5.54 0.41
CA GLY A 128 6.05 4.71 -0.78
C GLY A 128 6.38 3.26 -0.48
N THR A 129 7.40 3.02 0.35
CA THR A 129 7.73 1.67 0.81
C THR A 129 6.67 1.09 1.74
N ILE A 130 6.14 1.87 2.69
CA ILE A 130 5.05 1.41 3.59
C ILE A 130 3.82 1.00 2.77
N ILE A 131 3.37 1.85 1.85
CA ILE A 131 2.17 1.56 1.05
C ILE A 131 2.44 0.42 0.06
N GLY A 132 3.57 0.46 -0.66
CA GLY A 132 3.87 -0.55 -1.67
C GLY A 132 4.04 -1.95 -1.07
N THR A 133 4.68 -2.08 0.09
CA THR A 133 4.77 -3.37 0.80
C THR A 133 3.40 -3.86 1.26
N SER A 134 2.56 -2.97 1.81
CA SER A 134 1.18 -3.31 2.19
C SER A 134 0.36 -3.83 1.01
N ILE A 135 0.54 -3.25 -0.18
CA ILE A 135 -0.13 -3.69 -1.41
C ILE A 135 0.36 -5.05 -1.85
N LEU A 136 1.67 -5.31 -1.80
CA LEU A 136 2.21 -6.62 -2.15
C LEU A 136 1.58 -7.71 -1.29
N PHE A 137 1.46 -7.49 0.02
CA PHE A 137 0.79 -8.44 0.90
C PHE A 137 -0.70 -8.59 0.59
N ALA A 138 -1.38 -7.49 0.26
CA ALA A 138 -2.80 -7.51 -0.10
C ALA A 138 -3.12 -8.35 -1.34
N VAL A 139 -2.19 -8.45 -2.29
CA VAL A 139 -2.39 -9.24 -3.52
C VAL A 139 -1.92 -10.69 -3.42
N VAL A 140 -1.24 -11.08 -2.33
CA VAL A 140 -0.78 -12.47 -2.12
C VAL A 140 -1.91 -13.50 -2.28
N PRO A 141 -3.11 -13.33 -1.69
CA PRO A 141 -4.17 -14.34 -1.85
C PRO A 141 -4.61 -14.51 -3.30
N ASN A 142 -4.76 -13.41 -4.04
CA ASN A 142 -5.11 -13.43 -5.47
C ASN A 142 -3.99 -14.09 -6.29
N PHE A 143 -2.72 -13.82 -5.95
CA PHE A 143 -1.58 -14.46 -6.61
C PHE A 143 -1.53 -15.97 -6.35
N ILE A 144 -1.81 -16.42 -5.13
CA ILE A 144 -1.89 -17.85 -4.78
C ILE A 144 -3.05 -18.53 -5.54
N SER A 145 -4.22 -17.89 -5.62
CA SER A 145 -5.37 -18.36 -6.41
C SER A 145 -4.99 -18.61 -7.88
N LEU A 146 -4.30 -17.66 -8.50
CA LEU A 146 -3.82 -17.78 -9.88
C LEU A 146 -2.90 -18.98 -10.08
N LEU A 147 -1.95 -19.21 -9.17
CA LEU A 147 -1.04 -20.35 -9.25
C LEU A 147 -1.77 -21.70 -9.13
N LYS A 148 -2.77 -21.79 -8.24
CA LYS A 148 -3.57 -23.01 -8.04
C LYS A 148 -4.42 -23.33 -9.27
N ASN A 149 -5.05 -22.32 -9.87
CA ASN A 149 -5.93 -22.51 -11.03
C ASN A 149 -5.19 -22.91 -12.30
N ASN A 150 -3.90 -22.54 -12.44
CA ASN A 150 -3.08 -22.99 -13.56
C ASN A 150 -2.63 -24.45 -13.39
N ARG A 151 -2.27 -24.90 -12.18
CA ARG A 151 -1.91 -26.31 -11.92
C ARG A 151 -3.05 -27.31 -12.11
N SER A 152 -4.30 -26.85 -12.04
CA SER A 152 -5.48 -27.71 -12.27
C SER A 152 -5.79 -27.92 -13.76
N LYS A 153 -5.11 -27.21 -14.66
CA LYS A 153 -5.31 -27.30 -16.12
C LYS A 153 -4.21 -28.07 -16.84
N ASP A 154 -3.19 -28.49 -16.11
CA ASP A 154 -2.13 -29.41 -16.54
C ASP A 154 -2.41 -30.81 -15.95
#